data_AF-A0AAJ7RD32-F1
#
_entry.id   AF-A0AAJ7RD32-F1
#
_cell.length_a   1.000
_cell.length_b   1.000
_cell.length_c   1.000
_cell.angle_alpha   90.00
_cell.angle_beta   90.00
_cell.angle_gamma   90.00
#
_symmetry.space_group_name_H-M   'P 1'
#
loop_
_entity.id
_entity.type
_entity.pdbx_description
1 polymer ?
#
loop_
_entity_poly.entity_id
_entity_poly.type
_entity_poly.pdbx_seq_one_letter_code
_entity_poly.pdbx_strand_id
1 'polypeptide(L)'
;MVRFVNKIVRLLYTFLMYFIYLHDLTASTMGRKIPGKKHRGVKDPAKQQARRFEELKTKINAPPKDVNEQAIPKSLARVIKLKEDVKSGKIRKVKKKRKKNKTGLIEVGKQVSKVIHPKARPDKVVPIFSQRPGEDGRAFLSRVSKETQAFLQETKFEKKYGVEVKRNLETGKIEGLTETPKNELDELAKLQMKHKNTKKKKKVSENEVKLTKAQKRKQKLEAKKEKKLQDNIDEFKIFEDKVEFGDIVHAPPELRIRPGKMEQINSAKSGKKDLLLNSLFKKDTVSSSKSNTVDRTGKRKDLPAAERRILDKQQSEVIAAYRKLKAQKSLGS
;
A
#
# COMPACT_ATOMS: atom_id res chain seq x y z
N MET A 1 29.44 -45.01 -62.98
CA MET A 1 28.46 -45.65 -62.05
C MET A 1 28.55 -45.19 -60.60
N VAL A 2 29.73 -45.15 -59.96
CA VAL A 2 29.89 -44.84 -58.52
C VAL A 2 29.27 -43.49 -58.08
N ARG A 3 29.38 -42.44 -58.90
CA ARG A 3 28.80 -41.11 -58.59
C ARG A 3 27.27 -41.09 -58.61
N PHE A 4 26.64 -41.97 -59.39
CA PHE A 4 25.18 -42.06 -59.48
C PHE A 4 24.61 -42.78 -58.25
N VAL A 5 25.25 -43.87 -57.83
CA VAL A 5 24.91 -44.63 -56.63
C VAL A 5 25.03 -43.75 -55.38
N ASN A 6 26.12 -42.99 -55.24
CA ASN A 6 26.29 -42.07 -54.10
C ASN A 6 25.25 -40.94 -54.04
N LYS A 7 24.71 -40.53 -55.19
CA LYS A 7 23.66 -39.50 -55.25
C LYS A 7 22.32 -40.07 -54.79
N ILE A 8 22.01 -41.32 -55.16
CA ILE A 8 20.81 -42.04 -54.71
C ILE A 8 20.88 -42.33 -53.21
N VAL A 9 22.02 -42.78 -52.70
CA VAL A 9 22.20 -43.05 -51.26
C VAL A 9 22.03 -41.78 -50.43
N ARG A 10 22.57 -40.64 -50.88
CA ARG A 10 22.33 -39.35 -50.22
C ARG A 10 20.87 -38.94 -50.26
N LEU A 11 20.20 -39.11 -51.39
CA LEU A 11 18.78 -38.76 -51.53
C LEU A 11 17.90 -39.59 -50.60
N LEU A 12 18.15 -40.91 -50.53
CA LEU A 12 17.45 -41.82 -49.63
C LEU A 12 17.71 -41.48 -48.16
N TYR A 13 18.94 -41.13 -47.80
CA TYR A 13 19.28 -40.74 -46.42
C TYR A 13 18.59 -39.43 -46.02
N THR A 14 18.53 -38.44 -46.92
CA THR A 14 17.78 -37.20 -46.68
C THR A 14 16.28 -37.44 -46.57
N PHE A 15 15.74 -38.37 -47.37
CA PHE A 15 14.32 -38.72 -47.31
C PHE A 15 13.97 -39.46 -46.02
N LEU A 16 14.82 -40.38 -45.57
CA LEU A 16 14.66 -41.11 -44.31
C LEU A 16 14.72 -40.17 -43.10
N MET A 17 15.66 -39.23 -43.09
CA MET A 17 15.77 -38.21 -42.04
C MET A 17 14.56 -37.27 -42.00
N TYR A 18 14.03 -36.89 -43.16
CA TYR A 18 12.83 -36.06 -43.24
C TYR A 18 11.58 -36.81 -42.77
N PHE A 19 11.48 -38.11 -43.08
CA PHE A 19 10.37 -38.96 -42.65
C PHE A 19 10.36 -39.18 -41.13
N ILE A 20 11.53 -39.38 -40.51
CA ILE A 20 11.67 -39.48 -39.04
C ILE A 20 11.25 -38.15 -38.38
N TYR A 21 11.69 -37.01 -38.92
CA TYR A 21 11.32 -35.69 -38.39
C TYR A 21 9.81 -35.42 -38.48
N LEU A 22 9.14 -35.81 -39.58
CA LEU A 22 7.68 -35.66 -39.69
C LEU A 22 6.90 -36.57 -38.73
N HIS A 23 7.40 -37.77 -38.46
CA HIS A 23 6.76 -38.70 -37.52
C HIS A 23 6.85 -38.20 -36.06
N ASP A 24 7.97 -37.58 -35.69
CA ASP A 24 8.15 -36.98 -34.35
C ASP A 24 7.34 -35.68 -34.17
N LEU A 25 7.09 -34.89 -35.23
CA LEU A 25 6.24 -33.70 -35.16
C LEU A 25 4.74 -34.05 -35.00
N THR A 26 4.29 -35.17 -35.52
CA THR A 26 2.87 -35.61 -35.43
C THR A 26 2.54 -36.34 -34.14
N ALA A 27 3.54 -36.90 -33.44
CA ALA A 27 3.34 -37.55 -32.14
C ALA A 27 3.19 -36.57 -30.96
N SER A 28 3.46 -35.27 -31.15
CA SER A 28 3.53 -34.27 -30.07
C SER A 28 2.27 -33.41 -29.91
N THR A 29 1.24 -33.59 -30.75
CA THR A 29 -0.01 -32.80 -30.73
C THR A 29 -1.22 -33.56 -30.15
N MET A 30 -0.98 -34.62 -29.38
CA MET A 30 -1.97 -35.15 -28.46
C MET A 30 -1.57 -34.69 -27.06
N GLY A 31 -2.10 -33.53 -26.64
CA GLY A 31 -1.89 -33.00 -25.31
C GLY A 31 -2.25 -34.07 -24.27
N ARG A 32 -1.24 -34.72 -23.69
CA ARG A 32 -1.45 -35.64 -22.57
C ARG A 32 -2.18 -34.86 -21.49
N LYS A 33 -3.46 -35.18 -21.27
CA LYS A 33 -4.22 -34.67 -20.14
C LYS A 33 -3.42 -35.02 -18.89
N ILE A 34 -2.72 -34.04 -18.32
CA ILE A 34 -2.11 -34.19 -16.99
C ILE A 34 -3.29 -34.57 -16.10
N PRO A 35 -3.35 -35.81 -15.58
CA PRO A 35 -4.48 -36.23 -14.78
C PRO A 35 -4.57 -35.25 -13.62
N GLY A 36 -5.72 -34.57 -13.51
CA GLY A 36 -5.92 -33.58 -12.46
C GLY A 36 -5.53 -34.21 -11.13
N LYS A 37 -4.75 -33.47 -10.33
CA LYS A 37 -4.32 -33.92 -9.01
C LYS A 37 -5.57 -34.27 -8.22
N LYS A 38 -5.90 -35.57 -8.15
CA LYS A 38 -7.04 -36.05 -7.37
C LYS A 38 -6.76 -35.59 -5.95
N HIS A 39 -7.55 -34.64 -5.46
CA HIS A 39 -7.59 -34.37 -4.04
C HIS A 39 -8.01 -35.69 -3.41
N ARG A 40 -7.04 -36.43 -2.87
CA ARG A 40 -7.33 -37.53 -1.98
C ARG A 40 -7.97 -36.88 -0.76
N GLY A 41 -9.28 -36.68 -0.86
CA GLY A 41 -10.12 -36.63 0.33
C GLY A 41 -9.75 -37.83 1.17
N VAL A 42 -9.90 -37.67 2.47
CA VAL A 42 -9.66 -38.73 3.43
C VAL A 42 -10.47 -39.95 2.97
N LYS A 43 -9.76 -41.00 2.51
CA LYS A 43 -10.36 -42.12 1.77
C LYS A 43 -11.51 -42.75 2.57
N ASP A 44 -11.32 -42.84 3.90
CA ASP A 44 -12.32 -43.25 4.87
C ASP A 44 -12.26 -42.30 6.09
N PRO A 45 -13.27 -41.46 6.35
CA PRO A 45 -13.25 -40.50 7.46
C PRO A 45 -13.17 -41.20 8.83
N ALA A 46 -13.84 -42.35 8.97
CA ALA A 46 -13.81 -43.16 10.19
C ALA A 46 -12.41 -43.71 10.50
N LYS A 47 -11.65 -44.15 9.48
CA LYS A 47 -10.28 -44.66 9.69
C LYS A 47 -9.31 -43.54 10.07
N GLN A 48 -9.49 -42.33 9.52
CA GLN A 48 -8.67 -41.19 9.93
C GLN A 48 -9.02 -40.74 11.34
N GLN A 49 -10.31 -40.74 11.69
CA GLN A 49 -10.74 -40.50 13.07
C GLN A 49 -10.16 -41.54 14.01
N ALA A 50 -10.23 -42.83 13.69
CA ALA A 50 -9.65 -43.91 14.48
C ALA A 50 -8.13 -43.71 14.70
N ARG A 51 -7.36 -43.45 13.63
CA ARG A 51 -5.93 -43.13 13.74
C ARG A 51 -5.67 -41.91 14.60
N ARG A 52 -6.46 -40.84 14.44
CA ARG A 52 -6.36 -39.65 15.26
C ARG A 52 -6.68 -39.95 16.73
N PHE A 53 -7.69 -40.78 17.00
CA PHE A 53 -8.04 -41.21 18.34
C PHE A 53 -6.97 -42.11 18.95
N GLU A 54 -6.35 -43.02 18.19
CA GLU A 54 -5.21 -43.83 18.62
C GLU A 54 -3.98 -42.96 18.94
N GLU A 55 -3.66 -41.99 18.09
CA GLU A 55 -2.59 -41.01 18.32
C GLU A 55 -2.87 -40.10 19.53
N LEU A 56 -4.14 -39.77 19.80
CA LEU A 56 -4.54 -38.95 20.94
C LEU A 56 -4.63 -39.78 22.24
N LYS A 57 -4.96 -41.07 22.15
CA LYS A 57 -5.03 -42.00 23.29
C LYS A 57 -3.68 -42.15 23.98
N THR A 58 -2.59 -42.05 23.22
CA THR A 58 -1.21 -42.05 23.73
C THR A 58 -0.73 -40.68 24.23
N LYS A 59 -1.44 -39.61 23.87
CA LYS A 59 -1.15 -38.21 24.24
C LYS A 59 -2.15 -37.72 25.28
N ILE A 60 -2.16 -38.37 26.44
CA ILE A 60 -2.78 -37.80 27.64
C ILE A 60 -1.94 -36.58 28.08
N ASN A 61 -2.45 -35.75 28.99
CA ASN A 61 -1.71 -34.68 29.68
C ASN A 61 -0.57 -35.26 30.55
N ALA A 62 0.38 -35.95 29.91
CA ALA A 62 1.58 -36.45 30.53
C ALA A 62 2.46 -35.26 30.90
N PRO A 63 3.09 -35.26 32.08
CA PRO A 63 4.04 -34.23 32.44
C PRO A 63 5.15 -34.15 31.37
N PRO A 64 5.73 -32.97 31.12
CA PRO A 64 6.87 -32.83 30.22
C PRO A 64 7.94 -33.87 30.54
N LYS A 65 8.48 -34.52 29.49
CA LYS A 65 9.46 -35.60 29.63
C LYS A 65 10.73 -35.14 30.34
N ASP A 66 11.09 -33.88 30.13
CA ASP A 66 12.20 -33.20 30.78
C ASP A 66 11.71 -31.87 31.38
N VAL A 67 11.86 -31.71 32.69
CA VAL A 67 11.36 -30.55 33.46
C VAL A 67 12.16 -29.27 33.15
N ASN A 68 13.43 -29.42 32.75
CA ASN A 68 14.35 -28.32 32.50
C ASN A 68 14.44 -27.93 31.01
N GLU A 69 13.88 -28.74 30.11
CA GLU A 69 13.91 -28.44 28.67
C GLU A 69 12.79 -27.46 28.30
N GLN A 70 13.16 -26.23 27.98
CA GLN A 70 12.22 -25.26 27.43
C GLN A 70 12.21 -25.35 25.90
N ALA A 71 11.08 -25.80 25.34
CA ALA A 71 10.93 -25.89 23.89
C ALA A 71 11.07 -24.51 23.22
N ILE A 72 11.92 -24.43 22.20
CA ILE A 72 12.12 -23.19 21.43
C ILE A 72 10.80 -22.83 20.70
N PRO A 73 10.34 -21.57 20.77
CA PRO A 73 9.17 -21.13 20.02
C PRO A 73 9.26 -21.41 18.52
N LYS A 74 8.16 -21.85 17.90
CA LYS A 74 8.09 -22.20 16.46
C LYS A 74 8.52 -21.08 15.52
N SER A 75 8.36 -19.82 15.94
CA SER A 75 8.86 -18.65 15.21
C SER A 75 10.39 -18.64 15.16
N LEU A 76 11.06 -18.81 16.30
CA LEU A 76 12.52 -18.88 16.39
C LEU A 76 13.09 -20.10 15.68
N ALA A 77 12.47 -21.27 15.83
CA ALA A 77 12.88 -22.48 15.11
C ALA A 77 12.88 -22.28 13.58
N ARG A 78 11.88 -21.54 13.04
CA ARG A 78 11.86 -21.19 11.61
C ARG A 78 13.00 -20.26 11.22
N VAL A 79 13.36 -19.29 12.07
CA VAL A 79 14.46 -18.35 11.80
C VAL A 79 15.81 -19.08 11.84
N ILE A 80 16.01 -19.96 12.81
CA ILE A 80 17.21 -20.81 12.91
C ILE A 80 17.35 -21.67 11.65
N LYS A 81 16.27 -22.34 11.24
CA LYS A 81 16.23 -23.13 10.00
C LYS A 81 16.56 -22.29 8.77
N LEU A 82 16.00 -21.08 8.64
CA LEU A 82 16.33 -20.18 7.54
C LEU A 82 17.81 -19.76 7.54
N LYS A 83 18.39 -19.53 8.72
CA LYS A 83 19.80 -19.21 8.88
C LYS A 83 20.68 -20.39 8.46
N GLU A 84 20.33 -21.61 8.86
CA GLU A 84 21.00 -22.85 8.46
C GLU A 84 20.86 -23.12 6.97
N ASP A 85 19.68 -22.92 6.38
CA ASP A 85 19.43 -23.10 4.94
C ASP A 85 20.21 -22.06 4.10
N VAL A 86 20.40 -20.85 4.62
CA VAL A 86 21.28 -19.84 4.00
C VAL A 86 22.75 -20.21 4.18
N LYS A 87 23.17 -20.68 5.36
CA LYS A 87 24.55 -21.08 5.67
C LYS A 87 24.99 -22.33 4.87
N SER A 88 24.08 -23.29 4.71
CA SER A 88 24.26 -24.51 3.91
C SER A 88 24.14 -24.27 2.40
N GLY A 89 23.78 -23.05 1.98
CA GLY A 89 23.70 -22.68 0.58
C GLY A 89 22.48 -23.23 -0.18
N LYS A 90 21.52 -23.86 0.52
CA LYS A 90 20.19 -24.21 -0.03
C LYS A 90 19.44 -22.97 -0.50
N ILE A 91 19.54 -21.87 0.25
CA ILE A 91 18.99 -20.56 -0.12
C ILE A 91 20.13 -19.63 -0.54
N ARG A 92 20.34 -19.49 -1.85
CA ARG A 92 21.32 -18.54 -2.39
C ARG A 92 20.70 -17.14 -2.52
N LYS A 93 21.38 -16.12 -1.97
CA LYS A 93 21.05 -14.71 -2.23
C LYS A 93 21.37 -14.37 -3.69
N VAL A 94 20.38 -14.39 -4.56
CA VAL A 94 20.56 -13.99 -5.97
C VAL A 94 20.81 -12.48 -6.01
N LYS A 95 22.07 -12.07 -6.25
CA LYS A 95 22.39 -10.68 -6.61
C LYS A 95 21.79 -10.41 -7.98
N LYS A 96 20.65 -9.71 -8.05
CA LYS A 96 20.10 -9.24 -9.32
C LYS A 96 21.09 -8.25 -9.96
N LYS A 97 21.87 -8.71 -10.95
CA LYS A 97 22.66 -7.82 -11.81
C LYS A 97 21.70 -6.88 -12.54
N ARG A 98 21.81 -5.57 -12.31
CA ARG A 98 21.06 -4.56 -13.08
C ARG A 98 21.58 -4.62 -14.50
N LYS A 99 20.77 -5.12 -15.46
CA LYS A 99 21.10 -5.00 -16.88
C LYS A 99 21.11 -3.51 -17.22
N LYS A 100 22.27 -2.95 -17.56
CA LYS A 100 22.35 -1.61 -18.16
C LYS A 100 21.85 -1.73 -19.60
N ASN A 101 20.86 -0.93 -19.97
CA ASN A 101 20.34 -0.88 -21.33
C ASN A 101 21.44 -0.31 -22.25
N LYS A 102 21.72 -0.98 -23.37
CA LYS A 102 22.80 -0.61 -24.31
C LYS A 102 22.57 0.78 -24.96
N THR A 103 21.32 1.23 -25.04
CA THR A 103 20.92 2.47 -25.71
C THR A 103 20.87 3.69 -24.79
N GLY A 104 20.91 3.52 -23.46
CA GLY A 104 20.75 4.62 -22.50
C GLY A 104 19.34 5.23 -22.42
N LEU A 105 18.39 4.77 -23.24
CA LEU A 105 17.01 5.25 -23.27
C LEU A 105 16.20 4.66 -22.11
N ILE A 106 15.29 5.48 -21.58
CA ILE A 106 14.36 5.06 -20.53
C ILE A 106 13.26 4.18 -21.15
N GLU A 107 13.11 2.96 -20.63
CA GLU A 107 11.99 2.06 -20.93
C GLU A 107 11.23 1.75 -19.65
N VAL A 108 9.92 1.96 -19.66
CA VAL A 108 9.00 1.72 -18.53
C VAL A 108 7.84 0.85 -19.02
N GLY A 109 7.40 -0.09 -18.18
CA GLY A 109 6.17 -0.86 -18.44
C GLY A 109 6.35 -2.19 -19.16
N LYS A 110 7.59 -2.60 -19.48
CA LYS A 110 7.90 -3.93 -20.04
C LYS A 110 7.82 -5.01 -18.94
N GLN A 111 6.63 -5.23 -18.39
CA GLN A 111 6.37 -6.28 -17.39
C GLN A 111 5.33 -7.24 -17.97
N VAL A 112 5.71 -8.52 -18.08
CA VAL A 112 4.75 -9.59 -18.35
C VAL A 112 3.97 -9.82 -17.07
N SER A 113 2.67 -9.51 -17.08
CA SER A 113 1.78 -9.76 -15.94
C SER A 113 1.78 -11.26 -15.66
N LYS A 114 2.25 -11.64 -14.48
CA LYS A 114 2.15 -13.03 -14.02
C LYS A 114 0.76 -13.22 -13.44
N VAL A 115 -0.02 -14.12 -14.03
CA VAL A 115 -1.32 -14.51 -13.49
C VAL A 115 -1.10 -15.12 -12.09
N ILE A 116 -1.53 -14.40 -11.05
CA ILE A 116 -1.34 -14.81 -9.64
C ILE A 116 -2.22 -16.04 -9.31
N HIS A 117 -3.38 -16.16 -9.96
CA HIS A 117 -4.34 -17.25 -9.72
C HIS A 117 -5.06 -17.62 -11.04
N PRO A 118 -5.28 -18.91 -11.34
CA PRO A 118 -5.82 -19.35 -12.64
C PRO A 118 -7.23 -18.83 -12.96
N LYS A 119 -8.00 -18.43 -11.94
CA LYS A 119 -9.34 -17.82 -12.08
C LYS A 119 -9.35 -16.29 -11.97
N ALA A 120 -8.19 -15.66 -11.82
CA ALA A 120 -8.13 -14.19 -11.78
C ALA A 120 -8.42 -13.63 -13.18
N ARG A 121 -9.08 -12.48 -13.24
CA ARG A 121 -9.21 -11.74 -14.50
C ARG A 121 -7.81 -11.37 -15.00
N PRO A 122 -7.52 -11.52 -16.30
CA PRO A 122 -6.24 -11.09 -16.83
C PRO A 122 -6.07 -9.57 -16.63
N ASP A 123 -4.86 -9.15 -16.30
CA ASP A 123 -4.56 -7.72 -16.18
C ASP A 123 -4.69 -7.03 -17.53
N LYS A 124 -5.28 -5.84 -17.53
CA LYS A 124 -5.36 -5.02 -18.73
C LYS A 124 -3.96 -4.65 -19.22
N VAL A 125 -3.73 -4.78 -20.51
CA VAL A 125 -2.46 -4.44 -21.16
C VAL A 125 -2.22 -2.92 -21.06
N VAL A 126 -1.07 -2.55 -20.47
CA VAL A 126 -0.64 -1.16 -20.25
C VAL A 126 0.28 -0.72 -21.41
N PRO A 127 0.28 0.56 -21.83
CA PRO A 127 1.25 1.05 -22.80
C PRO A 127 2.68 0.83 -22.33
N ILE A 128 3.56 0.48 -23.27
CA ILE A 128 4.99 0.43 -23.03
C ILE A 128 5.56 1.80 -23.39
N PHE A 129 6.23 2.45 -22.44
CA PHE A 129 6.82 3.76 -22.65
C PHE A 129 8.31 3.62 -22.91
N SER A 130 8.74 3.96 -24.11
CA SER A 130 10.15 4.15 -24.45
C SER A 130 10.41 5.62 -24.77
N GLN A 131 11.53 6.15 -24.28
CA GLN A 131 12.00 7.49 -24.66
C GLN A 131 12.38 7.49 -26.14
N ARG A 132 11.99 8.51 -26.90
CA ARG A 132 12.36 8.63 -28.32
C ARG A 132 13.81 9.13 -28.43
N PRO A 133 14.53 8.78 -29.51
CA PRO A 133 15.85 9.37 -29.75
C PRO A 133 15.73 10.90 -29.86
N GLY A 134 16.50 11.64 -29.05
CA GLY A 134 16.47 13.11 -29.01
C GLY A 134 15.35 13.74 -28.16
N GLU A 135 14.48 12.94 -27.53
CA GLU A 135 13.45 13.45 -26.61
C GLU A 135 14.08 13.78 -25.25
N ASP A 136 13.88 15.01 -24.74
CA ASP A 136 14.30 15.38 -23.39
C ASP A 136 13.53 14.56 -22.33
N GLY A 137 14.18 14.30 -21.18
CA GLY A 137 13.58 13.56 -20.08
C GLY A 137 12.28 14.19 -19.57
N ARG A 138 12.16 15.53 -19.60
CA ARG A 138 10.93 16.21 -19.21
C ARG A 138 9.81 16.01 -20.24
N ALA A 139 10.12 16.12 -21.52
CA ALA A 139 9.17 15.88 -22.61
C ALA A 139 8.64 14.44 -22.57
N PHE A 140 9.53 13.47 -22.32
CA PHE A 140 9.17 12.07 -22.10
C PHE A 140 8.19 11.91 -20.94
N LEU A 141 8.48 12.49 -19.76
CA LEU A 141 7.59 12.40 -18.61
C LEU A 141 6.22 13.05 -18.85
N SER A 142 6.17 14.19 -19.53
CA SER A 142 4.91 14.83 -19.93
C SER A 142 4.09 13.94 -20.86
N ARG A 143 4.73 13.28 -21.83
CA ARG A 143 4.08 12.32 -22.73
C ARG A 143 3.55 11.11 -21.97
N VAL A 144 4.34 10.53 -21.07
CA VAL A 144 3.92 9.44 -20.18
C VAL A 144 2.72 9.86 -19.33
N SER A 145 2.73 11.06 -18.75
CA SER A 145 1.60 11.59 -17.98
C SER A 145 0.33 11.74 -18.82
N LYS A 146 0.45 12.17 -20.08
CA LYS A 146 -0.69 12.31 -20.99
C LYS A 146 -1.27 10.95 -21.38
N GLU A 147 -0.41 10.00 -21.75
CA GLU A 147 -0.82 8.65 -22.16
C GLU A 147 -1.41 7.85 -20.98
N THR A 148 -0.86 8.01 -19.77
CA THR A 148 -1.44 7.41 -18.54
C THR A 148 -2.81 7.98 -18.23
N GLN A 149 -3.01 9.30 -18.34
CA GLN A 149 -4.33 9.90 -18.15
C GLN A 149 -5.33 9.40 -19.20
N ALA A 150 -4.91 9.27 -20.47
CA ALA A 150 -5.74 8.70 -21.52
C ALA A 150 -6.13 7.24 -21.21
N PHE A 151 -5.20 6.43 -20.70
CA PHE A 151 -5.49 5.06 -20.27
C PHE A 151 -6.47 5.00 -19.08
N LEU A 152 -6.35 5.92 -18.12
CA LEU A 152 -7.30 6.03 -17.02
C LEU A 152 -8.69 6.45 -17.50
N GLN A 153 -8.78 7.31 -18.51
CA GLN A 153 -10.05 7.69 -19.14
C GLN A 153 -10.66 6.51 -19.90
N GLU A 154 -9.84 5.77 -20.64
CA GLU A 154 -10.24 4.54 -21.33
C GLU A 154 -10.81 3.51 -20.36
N THR A 155 -10.12 3.22 -19.25
CA THR A 155 -10.64 2.26 -18.24
C THR A 155 -11.94 2.74 -17.58
N LYS A 156 -12.14 4.05 -17.44
CA LYS A 156 -13.43 4.62 -17.00
C LYS A 156 -14.52 4.43 -18.05
N PHE A 157 -14.18 4.63 -19.33
CA PHE A 157 -15.07 4.43 -20.46
C PHE A 157 -15.52 2.97 -20.55
N GLU A 158 -14.57 2.03 -20.50
CA GLU A 158 -14.83 0.58 -20.48
C GLU A 158 -15.82 0.19 -19.38
N LYS A 159 -15.59 0.64 -18.15
CA LYS A 159 -16.48 0.36 -17.01
C LYS A 159 -17.86 0.98 -17.17
N LYS A 160 -17.94 2.16 -17.80
CA LYS A 160 -19.20 2.88 -17.98
C LYS A 160 -20.08 2.22 -19.04
N TYR A 161 -19.49 1.81 -20.15
CA TYR A 161 -20.21 1.27 -21.30
C TYR A 161 -20.17 -0.25 -21.40
N GLY A 162 -19.40 -0.94 -20.55
CA GLY A 162 -19.26 -2.40 -20.61
C GLY A 162 -18.52 -2.86 -21.86
N VAL A 163 -17.54 -2.08 -22.34
CA VAL A 163 -16.71 -2.39 -23.51
C VAL A 163 -15.29 -2.62 -23.02
N GLU A 164 -14.51 -3.44 -23.73
CA GLU A 164 -13.08 -3.67 -23.51
C GLU A 164 -12.31 -3.18 -24.73
N VAL A 165 -11.33 -2.30 -24.49
CA VAL A 165 -10.44 -1.80 -25.52
C VAL A 165 -9.25 -2.75 -25.60
N LYS A 166 -9.18 -3.50 -26.70
CA LYS A 166 -8.08 -4.43 -26.94
C LYS A 166 -6.83 -3.67 -27.36
N ARG A 167 -5.74 -3.95 -26.65
CA ARG A 167 -4.42 -3.38 -26.94
C ARG A 167 -3.41 -4.45 -27.26
N ASN A 168 -2.58 -4.11 -28.22
CA ASN A 168 -1.46 -4.90 -28.66
C ASN A 168 -0.45 -5.13 -27.53
N LEU A 169 -0.05 -6.38 -27.27
CA LEU A 169 0.87 -6.73 -26.17
C LEU A 169 2.27 -6.14 -26.35
N GLU A 170 2.73 -6.04 -27.60
CA GLU A 170 4.10 -5.62 -27.91
C GLU A 170 4.23 -4.11 -28.08
N THR A 171 3.20 -3.46 -28.63
CA THR A 171 3.25 -2.02 -29.00
C THR A 171 2.38 -1.13 -28.13
N GLY A 172 1.42 -1.70 -27.38
CA GLY A 172 0.47 -0.94 -26.56
C GLY A 172 -0.56 -0.13 -27.37
N LYS A 173 -0.61 -0.28 -28.70
CA LYS A 173 -1.57 0.39 -29.58
C LYS A 173 -2.95 -0.25 -29.47
N ILE A 174 -4.00 0.54 -29.70
CA ILE A 174 -5.39 0.07 -29.72
C ILE A 174 -5.63 -0.72 -31.02
N GLU A 175 -6.06 -1.97 -30.90
CA GLU A 175 -6.38 -2.84 -32.04
C GLU A 175 -7.88 -2.85 -32.34
N GLY A 176 -8.72 -2.71 -31.30
CA GLY A 176 -10.16 -2.74 -31.47
C GLY A 176 -10.94 -2.63 -30.17
N LEU A 177 -12.26 -2.64 -30.33
CA LEU A 177 -13.23 -2.60 -29.24
C LEU A 177 -14.03 -3.90 -29.25
N THR A 178 -14.21 -4.51 -28.09
CA THR A 178 -15.07 -5.68 -27.92
C THR A 178 -16.02 -5.48 -26.76
N GLU A 179 -17.26 -5.91 -26.90
CA GLU A 179 -18.19 -5.90 -25.78
C GLU A 179 -17.74 -6.87 -24.69
N THR A 180 -17.77 -6.43 -23.44
CA THR A 180 -17.49 -7.32 -22.31
C THR A 180 -18.73 -8.13 -21.96
N PRO A 181 -18.61 -9.46 -21.79
CA PRO A 181 -19.71 -10.22 -21.23
C PRO A 181 -20.02 -9.70 -19.82
N LYS A 182 -21.31 -9.56 -19.52
CA LYS A 182 -21.76 -9.10 -18.20
C LYS A 182 -21.33 -10.13 -17.15
N ASN A 183 -20.39 -9.75 -16.29
CA ASN A 183 -19.94 -10.60 -15.20
C ASN A 183 -20.91 -10.49 -14.01
N GLU A 184 -21.41 -11.62 -13.53
CA GLU A 184 -22.32 -11.72 -12.37
C GLU A 184 -21.79 -10.97 -11.14
N LEU A 185 -20.47 -11.01 -10.90
CA LEU A 185 -19.81 -10.31 -9.80
C LEU A 185 -19.92 -8.78 -9.88
N ASP A 186 -19.85 -8.22 -11.09
CA ASP A 186 -19.93 -6.77 -11.28
C ASP A 186 -21.38 -6.30 -11.12
N GLU A 187 -22.36 -7.13 -11.49
CA GLU A 187 -23.78 -6.88 -11.23
C GLU A 187 -24.10 -6.97 -9.74
N LEU A 188 -23.59 -8.00 -9.05
CA LEU A 188 -23.72 -8.12 -7.59
C LEU A 188 -23.11 -6.91 -6.87
N ALA A 189 -21.93 -6.42 -7.30
CA ALA A 189 -21.32 -5.23 -6.74
C ALA A 189 -22.18 -3.97 -6.98
N LYS A 190 -22.75 -3.81 -8.18
CA LYS A 190 -23.70 -2.74 -8.50
C LYS A 190 -24.95 -2.83 -7.62
N LEU A 191 -25.51 -4.02 -7.41
CA LEU A 191 -26.64 -4.24 -6.51
C LEU A 191 -26.28 -3.90 -5.06
N GLN A 192 -25.14 -4.37 -4.55
CA GLN A 192 -24.69 -4.03 -3.19
C GLN A 192 -24.51 -2.51 -3.01
N MET A 193 -23.96 -1.81 -4.00
CA MET A 193 -23.83 -0.35 -3.98
C MET A 193 -25.19 0.35 -3.98
N LYS A 194 -26.15 -0.13 -4.80
CA LYS A 194 -27.54 0.34 -4.76
C LYS A 194 -28.17 0.09 -3.39
N HIS A 195 -27.99 -1.09 -2.80
CA HIS A 195 -28.52 -1.44 -1.49
C HIS A 195 -27.89 -0.65 -0.33
N LYS A 196 -26.61 -0.26 -0.42
CA LYS A 196 -25.97 0.65 0.56
C LYS A 196 -26.56 2.07 0.49
N ASN A 197 -26.87 2.54 -0.71
CA ASN A 197 -27.49 3.84 -0.91
C ASN A 197 -28.99 3.84 -0.54
N THR A 198 -29.70 2.72 -0.74
CA THR A 198 -31.09 2.58 -0.28
C THR A 198 -31.17 2.35 1.22
N LYS A 199 -30.21 1.68 1.89
CA LYS A 199 -30.14 1.66 3.37
C LYS A 199 -29.96 3.05 3.98
N LYS A 200 -29.31 3.99 3.27
CA LYS A 200 -29.27 5.41 3.67
C LYS A 200 -30.58 6.17 3.39
N LYS A 201 -31.46 5.65 2.52
CA LYS A 201 -32.76 6.26 2.16
C LYS A 201 -33.99 5.53 2.72
N LYS A 202 -33.86 4.32 3.28
CA LYS A 202 -34.99 3.46 3.67
C LYS A 202 -34.80 2.89 5.08
N LYS A 203 -35.02 3.79 6.05
CA LYS A 203 -35.75 3.57 7.31
C LYS A 203 -36.17 4.96 7.78
N VAL A 204 -37.28 5.44 7.24
CA VAL A 204 -38.24 6.21 8.02
C VAL A 204 -39.34 5.20 8.27
N SER A 205 -39.15 4.39 9.31
CA SER A 205 -40.28 3.80 10.01
C SER A 205 -41.13 4.96 10.54
N GLU A 206 -42.44 4.82 10.46
CA GLU A 206 -43.42 5.86 10.80
C GLU A 206 -43.38 6.30 12.29
N ASN A 207 -42.52 5.69 13.11
CA ASN A 207 -42.35 5.96 14.54
C ASN A 207 -40.93 6.41 14.94
N GLU A 208 -40.22 7.18 14.11
CA GLU A 208 -38.99 7.87 14.55
C GLU A 208 -39.16 9.37 14.48
N VAL A 209 -39.15 10.02 15.66
CA VAL A 209 -39.16 11.47 15.83
C VAL A 209 -38.00 12.07 15.02
N LYS A 210 -38.31 12.68 13.87
CA LYS A 210 -37.31 13.32 13.01
C LYS A 210 -36.74 14.52 13.76
N LEU A 211 -35.51 14.37 14.27
CA LEU A 211 -34.76 15.45 14.91
C LEU A 211 -34.72 16.69 14.00
N THR A 212 -34.99 17.86 14.59
CA THR A 212 -34.98 19.13 13.88
C THR A 212 -33.58 19.46 13.36
N LYS A 213 -33.49 20.35 12.36
CA LYS A 213 -32.20 20.79 11.77
C LYS A 213 -31.24 21.35 12.83
N ALA A 214 -31.78 21.98 13.87
CA ALA A 214 -31.03 22.49 15.02
C ALA A 214 -30.48 21.36 15.91
N GLN A 215 -31.28 20.34 16.23
CA GLN A 215 -30.85 19.18 17.02
C GLN A 215 -29.76 18.37 16.30
N LYS A 216 -29.89 18.16 14.97
CA LYS A 216 -28.84 17.51 14.16
C LYS A 216 -27.53 18.31 14.14
N ARG A 217 -27.61 19.64 14.14
CA ARG A 217 -26.42 20.51 14.22
C ARG A 217 -25.74 20.41 15.58
N LYS A 218 -26.52 20.32 16.66
CA LYS A 218 -26.01 20.15 18.04
C LYS A 218 -25.29 18.81 18.20
N GLN A 219 -25.90 17.70 17.77
CA GLN A 219 -25.29 16.37 17.81
C GLN A 219 -24.01 16.29 16.97
N LYS A 220 -23.97 16.93 15.80
CA LYS A 220 -22.75 16.99 14.97
C LYS A 220 -21.62 17.79 15.63
N LEU A 221 -21.96 18.82 16.42
CA LEU A 221 -21.00 19.59 17.20
C LEU A 221 -20.46 18.77 18.37
N GLU A 222 -21.32 18.05 19.08
CA GLU A 222 -20.96 17.15 20.18
C GLU A 222 -20.05 16.01 19.70
N ALA A 223 -20.42 15.29 18.63
CA ALA A 223 -19.59 14.25 18.05
C ALA A 223 -18.22 14.76 17.55
N LYS A 224 -18.14 16.02 17.09
CA LYS A 224 -16.85 16.65 16.74
C LYS A 224 -16.02 16.97 17.97
N LYS A 225 -16.63 17.31 19.11
CA LYS A 225 -15.92 17.55 20.37
C LYS A 225 -15.40 16.24 20.94
N GLU A 226 -16.21 15.18 20.93
CA GLU A 226 -15.82 13.85 21.40
C GLU A 226 -14.64 13.29 20.59
N LYS A 227 -14.69 13.37 19.26
CA LYS A 227 -13.55 12.97 18.41
C LYS A 227 -12.28 13.74 18.72
N LYS A 228 -12.39 15.07 18.90
CA LYS A 228 -11.25 15.88 19.29
C LYS A 228 -10.72 15.53 20.68
N LEU A 229 -11.59 15.13 21.62
CA LEU A 229 -11.18 14.66 22.94
C LEU A 229 -10.46 13.32 22.83
N GLN A 230 -10.95 12.39 22.01
CA GLN A 230 -10.28 11.13 21.70
C GLN A 230 -8.91 11.35 21.02
N ASP A 231 -8.83 12.24 20.04
CA ASP A 231 -7.57 12.60 19.38
C ASP A 231 -6.60 13.35 20.33
N ASN A 232 -7.10 13.97 21.42
CA ASN A 232 -6.30 14.62 22.48
C ASN A 232 -5.93 13.69 23.64
N ILE A 233 -6.45 12.45 23.66
CA ILE A 233 -5.85 11.39 24.46
C ILE A 233 -4.61 10.98 23.68
N ASP A 234 -3.56 11.77 23.83
CA ASP A 234 -2.23 11.52 23.28
C ASP A 234 -1.85 10.09 23.66
N GLU A 235 -1.69 9.23 22.67
CA GLU A 235 -1.17 7.87 22.82
C GLU A 235 0.19 7.90 23.58
N PHE A 236 0.88 9.04 23.52
CA PHE A 236 2.12 9.36 24.23
C PHE A 236 1.98 9.60 25.73
N LYS A 237 0.80 10.01 26.25
CA LYS A 237 0.61 10.19 27.71
C LYS A 237 0.68 8.87 28.48
N ILE A 238 0.51 7.74 27.79
CA ILE A 238 0.67 6.40 28.37
C ILE A 238 2.17 6.03 28.48
N PHE A 239 3.04 6.69 27.70
CA PHE A 239 4.49 6.45 27.66
C PHE A 239 5.31 7.50 28.45
N GLU A 240 4.65 8.41 29.18
CA GLU A 240 5.32 9.35 30.07
C GLU A 240 5.54 8.71 31.45
N ASP A 241 6.80 8.46 31.80
CA ASP A 241 7.19 8.10 33.16
C ASP A 241 7.08 9.35 34.06
N LYS A 242 6.25 9.27 35.10
CA LYS A 242 6.16 10.32 36.12
C LYS A 242 7.26 10.10 37.16
N VAL A 243 8.22 11.01 37.19
CA VAL A 243 9.35 10.98 38.13
C VAL A 243 9.09 11.97 39.26
N GLU A 244 9.21 11.52 40.51
CA GLU A 244 9.01 12.37 41.69
C GLU A 244 10.26 13.19 42.01
N PHE A 245 10.07 14.30 42.72
CA PHE A 245 11.17 15.20 43.07
C PHE A 245 12.09 14.54 44.09
N GLY A 246 13.29 14.14 43.66
CA GLY A 246 14.27 13.42 44.46
C GLY A 246 14.86 12.20 43.76
N ASP A 247 14.19 11.71 42.71
CA ASP A 247 14.69 10.58 41.92
C ASP A 247 15.85 11.02 41.01
N ILE A 248 16.98 10.32 41.11
CA ILE A 248 18.15 10.53 40.25
C ILE A 248 17.96 9.74 38.96
N VAL A 249 17.58 10.44 37.89
CA VAL A 249 17.43 9.83 36.55
C VAL A 249 18.80 9.74 35.88
N HIS A 250 19.22 8.53 35.50
CA HIS A 250 20.40 8.35 34.64
C HIS A 250 20.11 8.85 33.23
N ALA A 251 20.95 9.78 32.74
CA ALA A 251 20.88 10.21 31.36
C ALA A 251 21.05 9.00 30.42
N PRO A 252 20.27 8.90 29.33
CA PRO A 252 20.46 7.84 28.37
C PRO A 252 21.90 7.88 27.85
N PRO A 253 22.53 6.71 27.62
CA PRO A 253 23.92 6.65 27.20
C PRO A 253 24.12 7.43 25.89
N GLU A 254 25.16 8.28 25.85
CA GLU A 254 25.52 9.02 24.65
C GLU A 254 25.95 8.05 23.55
N LEU A 255 25.21 8.02 22.44
CA LEU A 255 25.60 7.28 21.23
C LEU A 255 26.77 7.99 20.54
N ARG A 256 27.98 7.78 21.04
CA ARG A 256 29.23 8.30 20.43
C ARG A 256 29.62 7.59 19.14
N ILE A 257 28.92 6.50 18.80
CA ILE A 257 29.15 5.72 17.58
C ILE A 257 28.48 6.44 16.40
N ARG A 258 29.30 7.12 15.60
CA ARG A 258 28.87 7.67 14.31
C ARG A 258 28.47 6.52 13.38
N PRO A 259 27.31 6.54 12.71
CA PRO A 259 27.01 5.55 11.67
C PRO A 259 28.09 5.69 10.58
N GLY A 260 28.78 4.59 10.28
CA GLY A 260 30.05 4.54 9.51
C GLY A 260 30.00 4.99 8.04
N LYS A 261 29.05 5.85 7.65
CA LYS A 261 28.90 6.43 6.31
C LYS A 261 28.38 7.87 6.35
N MET A 262 28.73 8.65 7.36
CA MET A 262 28.33 10.05 7.44
C MET A 262 29.57 10.93 7.54
N GLU A 263 30.11 11.30 6.38
CA GLU A 263 31.09 12.38 6.30
C GLU A 263 30.40 13.71 6.66
N GLN A 264 31.17 14.64 7.24
CA GLN A 264 30.71 16.00 7.52
C GLN A 264 30.40 16.69 6.19
N ILE A 265 29.13 16.67 5.79
CA ILE A 265 28.66 17.54 4.71
C ILE A 265 28.57 18.95 5.31
N ASN A 266 29.72 19.61 5.40
CA ASN A 266 29.77 21.06 5.46
C ASN A 266 29.24 21.56 4.11
N SER A 267 28.00 22.05 4.13
CA SER A 267 27.32 22.77 3.05
C SER A 267 27.04 21.99 1.75
N ALA A 268 25.85 22.22 1.21
CA ALA A 268 25.36 21.74 -0.08
C ALA A 268 25.18 20.21 -0.23
N LYS A 269 24.15 19.66 0.43
CA LYS A 269 23.44 18.50 -0.14
C LYS A 269 22.97 18.86 -1.55
N SER A 270 23.62 18.29 -2.56
CA SER A 270 23.21 18.39 -3.97
C SER A 270 21.71 18.10 -4.08
N GLY A 271 20.93 19.09 -4.53
CA GLY A 271 19.47 19.02 -4.68
C GLY A 271 18.65 19.83 -3.69
N LYS A 272 19.24 20.43 -2.65
CA LYS A 272 18.57 21.43 -1.80
C LYS A 272 19.10 22.81 -2.14
N LYS A 273 18.45 23.51 -3.07
CA LYS A 273 18.70 24.94 -3.29
C LYS A 273 18.36 25.65 -1.97
N ASP A 274 19.30 26.41 -1.42
CA ASP A 274 19.03 27.26 -0.26
C ASP A 274 17.86 28.16 -0.64
N LEU A 275 16.76 28.07 0.11
CA LEU A 275 15.55 28.83 -0.18
C LEU A 275 15.89 30.32 -0.10
N LEU A 276 15.28 31.15 -0.95
CA LEU A 276 15.40 32.61 -0.87
C LEU A 276 15.11 33.14 0.55
N LEU A 277 14.26 32.43 1.29
CA LEU A 277 13.98 32.70 2.69
C LEU A 277 15.24 32.60 3.58
N ASN A 278 16.11 31.64 3.33
CA ASN A 278 17.37 31.47 4.07
C ASN A 278 18.34 32.62 3.80
N SER A 279 18.32 33.23 2.60
CA SER A 279 19.16 34.41 2.32
C SER A 279 18.61 35.67 2.97
N LEU A 280 17.28 35.78 3.12
CA LEU A 280 16.64 36.84 3.90
C LEU A 280 16.98 36.72 5.39
N PHE A 281 16.84 35.53 5.99
CA PHE A 281 17.17 35.33 7.41
C PHE A 281 18.67 35.43 7.72
N LYS A 282 19.57 35.06 6.80
CA LYS A 282 21.03 35.28 6.96
C LYS A 282 21.41 36.76 6.91
N LYS A 283 20.57 37.62 6.33
CA LYS A 283 20.80 39.08 6.31
C LYS A 283 20.45 39.73 7.64
N ASP A 284 19.52 39.12 8.38
CA ASP A 284 19.02 39.64 9.65
C ASP A 284 19.89 39.24 10.86
N THR A 285 20.86 38.33 10.70
CA THR A 285 21.75 37.93 11.81
C THR A 285 22.77 38.99 12.22
N VAL A 286 22.84 40.12 11.51
CA VAL A 286 23.70 41.27 11.88
C VAL A 286 22.92 42.37 12.60
N SER A 287 21.60 42.23 12.81
CA SER A 287 20.80 43.23 13.54
C SER A 287 19.82 42.57 14.52
N SER A 288 20.28 42.43 15.76
CA SER A 288 19.50 42.60 17.01
C SER A 288 17.98 42.36 16.96
N SER A 289 17.55 41.27 17.59
CA SER A 289 16.41 41.18 18.53
C SER A 289 15.13 41.96 18.20
N LYS A 290 14.11 41.27 17.66
CA LYS A 290 12.70 41.47 18.03
C LYS A 290 11.96 40.13 18.03
N SER A 291 11.79 39.53 19.20
CA SER A 291 10.67 38.61 19.42
C SER A 291 9.40 39.37 19.06
N ASN A 292 8.49 38.77 18.27
CA ASN A 292 7.18 39.35 17.99
C ASN A 292 6.27 39.28 19.24
N THR A 293 6.72 39.89 20.34
CA THR A 293 5.89 40.18 21.51
C THR A 293 5.03 41.37 21.13
N VAL A 294 3.80 41.08 20.71
CA VAL A 294 2.80 42.12 20.43
C VAL A 294 2.49 42.80 21.76
N ASP A 295 2.85 44.08 21.86
CA ASP A 295 2.59 44.87 23.07
C ASP A 295 1.07 45.03 23.26
N ARG A 296 0.56 44.46 24.36
CA ARG A 296 -0.88 44.41 24.68
C ARG A 296 -1.35 45.62 25.50
N THR A 297 -0.44 46.54 25.82
CA THR A 297 -0.71 47.70 26.68
C THR A 297 -1.38 48.88 25.97
N GLY A 298 -1.59 48.80 24.64
CA GLY A 298 -2.18 49.86 23.82
C GLY A 298 -3.70 49.77 23.58
N LYS A 299 -4.23 50.69 22.76
CA LYS A 299 -5.65 50.67 22.38
C LYS A 299 -5.93 49.44 21.52
N ARG A 300 -7.11 48.83 21.69
CA ARG A 300 -7.53 47.65 20.93
C ARG A 300 -7.48 47.84 19.41
N LYS A 301 -7.63 49.08 18.96
CA LYS A 301 -7.59 49.43 17.54
C LYS A 301 -6.19 49.36 16.90
N ASP A 302 -5.15 49.12 17.70
CA ASP A 302 -3.76 49.06 17.27
C ASP A 302 -3.24 47.61 17.19
N LEU A 303 -3.98 46.64 17.75
CA LEU A 303 -3.63 45.22 17.72
C LEU A 303 -3.89 44.57 16.35
N PRO A 304 -3.23 43.47 15.97
CA PRO A 304 -3.61 42.70 14.78
C PRO A 304 -5.07 42.24 14.83
N ALA A 305 -5.76 42.22 13.69
CA ALA A 305 -7.20 41.88 13.62
C ALA A 305 -7.53 40.49 14.19
N ALA A 306 -6.59 39.54 14.09
CA ALA A 306 -6.73 38.22 14.70
C ALA A 306 -6.73 38.29 16.24
N GLU A 307 -5.81 39.07 16.82
CA GLU A 307 -5.68 39.22 18.27
C GLU A 307 -6.89 39.96 18.86
N ARG A 308 -7.40 40.98 18.17
CA ARG A 308 -8.67 41.66 18.56
C ARG A 308 -9.83 40.68 18.69
N ARG A 309 -10.01 39.80 17.70
CA ARG A 309 -11.08 38.79 17.72
C ARG A 309 -10.94 37.82 18.88
N ILE A 310 -9.71 37.46 19.25
CA ILE A 310 -9.43 36.57 20.39
C ILE A 310 -9.82 37.27 21.70
N LEU A 311 -9.38 38.51 21.90
CA LEU A 311 -9.68 39.30 23.10
C LEU A 311 -11.17 39.60 23.26
N ASP A 312 -11.86 39.98 22.18
CA ASP A 312 -13.30 40.26 22.21
C ASP A 312 -14.10 38.99 22.56
N LYS A 313 -13.67 37.84 22.03
CA LYS A 313 -14.26 36.55 22.36
C LYS A 313 -14.06 36.20 23.83
N GLN A 314 -12.83 36.32 24.35
CA GLN A 314 -12.53 36.08 25.77
C GLN A 314 -13.35 36.99 26.68
N GLN A 315 -13.46 38.28 26.37
CA GLN A 315 -14.28 39.22 27.13
C GLN A 315 -15.76 38.80 27.14
N SER A 316 -16.30 38.39 25.98
CA SER A 316 -17.70 37.94 25.89
C SER A 316 -17.96 36.67 26.71
N GLU A 317 -17.00 35.74 26.73
CA GLU A 317 -17.07 34.49 27.50
C GLU A 317 -17.02 34.78 29.01
N VAL A 318 -16.12 35.66 29.46
CA VAL A 318 -16.00 36.08 30.86
C VAL A 318 -17.27 36.79 31.33
N ILE A 319 -17.81 37.73 30.54
CA ILE A 319 -19.06 38.42 30.89
C ILE A 319 -20.22 37.42 30.99
N ALA A 320 -20.32 36.47 30.05
CA ALA A 320 -21.36 35.45 30.09
C ALA A 320 -21.21 34.54 31.32
N ALA A 321 -19.99 34.14 31.68
CA ALA A 321 -19.71 33.34 32.88
C ALA A 321 -20.06 34.13 34.16
N TYR A 322 -19.67 35.39 34.24
CA TYR A 322 -20.00 36.27 35.38
C TYR A 322 -21.52 36.47 35.52
N ARG A 323 -22.24 36.71 34.42
CA ARG A 323 -23.71 36.82 34.44
C ARG A 323 -24.37 35.55 34.96
N LYS A 324 -23.88 34.37 34.54
CA LYS A 324 -24.36 33.08 35.05
C LYS A 324 -24.10 32.91 36.54
N LEU A 325 -22.88 33.22 37.00
CA LEU A 325 -22.53 33.17 38.43
C LEU A 325 -23.38 34.14 39.26
N LYS A 326 -23.64 35.35 38.75
CA LYS A 326 -24.49 36.32 39.42
C LYS A 326 -25.94 35.82 39.52
N ALA A 327 -26.47 35.24 38.44
CA ALA A 327 -27.81 34.64 38.43
C ALA A 327 -27.91 33.44 39.41
N GLN A 328 -26.87 32.61 39.49
CA GLN A 328 -26.80 31.52 40.46
C GLN A 328 -26.77 32.04 41.90
N LYS A 329 -26.00 33.10 42.17
CA LYS A 329 -25.97 33.75 43.50
C LYS A 329 -27.32 34.34 43.90
N SER A 330 -28.07 34.93 42.97
CA SER A 330 -29.40 35.46 43.25
C SER A 330 -30.50 34.40 43.39
N LEU A 331 -30.26 33.17 42.90
CA LEU A 331 -31.17 32.03 43.03
C LEU A 331 -30.89 31.18 44.28
N GLY A 332 -29.69 31.32 44.86
CA GLY A 332 -29.26 30.61 46.08
C GLY A 332 -29.31 31.45 47.35
N SER A 333 -29.89 32.66 47.28
CA SER A 333 -30.37 33.48 48.41
C SER A 333 -31.88 33.52 48.33
#